data_AF-A0A6I4VMC9-F1
#
_entry.id   AF-A0A6I4VMC9-F1
#
_cell.length_a   1.000
_cell.length_b   1.000
_cell.length_c   1.000
_cell.angle_alpha   90.00
_cell.angle_beta   90.00
_cell.angle_gamma   90.00
#
_symmetry.space_group_name_H-M   'P 1'
#
loop_
_entity.id
_entity.type
_entity.pdbx_description
1 polymer ?
#
loop_
_entity_poly.entity_id
_entity_poly.type
_entity_poly.pdbx_seq_one_letter_code
_entity_poly.pdbx_strand_id
1 'polypeptide(L)' 'MIKTTTFYRNIEDPDSFQAFYDSIFQEIHQFPGIIETKVTRIYDENEDGIQLILDTLFESEAAMQRVLAKVT' A
#
# COMPACT_ATOMS: atom_id res chain seq x y z
N MET A 1 -11.96 -12.59 2.38
CA MET A 1 -11.32 -11.39 1.81
C MET A 1 -11.08 -10.40 2.94
N ILE A 2 -9.86 -9.86 3.02
CA ILE A 2 -9.43 -8.89 4.04
C ILE A 2 -8.83 -7.70 3.30
N LYS A 3 -9.18 -6.48 3.73
CA LYS A 3 -8.58 -5.26 3.22
C LYS A 3 -7.75 -4.62 4.32
N THR A 4 -6.51 -4.26 4.01
CA THR A 4 -5.69 -3.39 4.85
C THR A 4 -5.61 -2.02 4.23
N THR A 5 -5.73 -0.98 5.05
CA THR A 5 -5.54 0.41 4.64
C THR A 5 -4.38 0.98 5.42
N THR A 6 -3.35 1.43 4.72
CA THR A 6 -2.13 2.02 5.29
C THR A 6 -2.11 3.50 4.96
N PHE A 7 -1.94 4.33 5.99
CA PHE A 7 -1.85 5.78 5.88
C PHE A 7 -0.40 6.22 6.02
N TYR A 8 0.09 6.96 5.03
CA TYR A 8 1.42 7.55 5.07
C TYR A 8 1.32 9.07 5.28
N ARG A 9 2.16 9.57 6.19
CA ARG A 9 2.26 10.97 6.61
C ARG A 9 3.72 11.40 6.53
N ASN A 10 3.97 12.71 6.46
CA ASN A 10 5.31 13.31 6.43
C ASN A 10 6.20 12.76 5.30
N ILE A 11 5.63 12.50 4.13
CA ILE A 11 6.37 12.15 2.93
C ILE A 11 6.97 13.45 2.37
N GLU A 12 8.30 13.54 2.40
CA GLU A 12 9.03 14.70 1.88
C GLU A 12 8.87 14.83 0.36
N ASP A 13 8.89 13.70 -0.35
CA ASP A 13 8.75 13.63 -1.81
C ASP A 13 7.74 12.56 -2.23
N PRO A 14 6.45 12.91 -2.37
CA PRO A 14 5.42 11.98 -2.81
C PRO A 14 5.57 11.53 -4.27
N ASP A 15 6.26 12.29 -5.11
CA ASP A 15 6.48 11.92 -6.52
C ASP A 15 7.50 10.79 -6.62
N SER A 16 8.59 10.87 -5.84
CA SER A 16 9.56 9.78 -5.71
C SER A 16 8.92 8.52 -5.11
N PHE A 17 8.01 8.66 -4.14
CA PHE A 17 7.26 7.50 -3.62
C PHE A 17 6.41 6.84 -4.71
N GLN A 18 5.69 7.62 -5.53
CA GLN A 18 4.88 7.08 -6.61
C GLN A 18 5.75 6.34 -7.63
N ALA A 19 6.87 6.94 -8.04
CA ALA A 19 7.81 6.31 -8.97
C ALA A 19 8.40 5.00 -8.40
N PHE A 20 8.74 4.98 -7.12
CA PHE A 20 9.16 3.77 -6.42
C PHE A 20 8.06 2.71 -6.42
N TYR A 21 6.83 3.07 -6.04
CA TYR A 21 5.71 2.14 -6.02
C TYR A 21 5.42 1.55 -7.41
N ASP A 22 5.41 2.38 -8.45
CA ASP A 22 5.19 1.93 -9.83
C ASP A 22 6.28 0.93 -10.27
N SER A 23 7.52 1.12 -9.80
CA SER A 23 8.62 0.20 -10.10
C SER A 23 8.48 -1.18 -9.43
N ILE A 24 7.88 -1.24 -8.24
CA ILE A 24 7.67 -2.50 -7.50
C ILE A 24 6.25 -3.07 -7.65
N PHE A 25 5.35 -2.36 -8.32
CA PHE A 25 3.93 -2.72 -8.43
C PHE A 25 3.74 -4.15 -8.95
N GLN A 26 4.48 -4.53 -10.00
CA GLN A 26 4.39 -5.88 -10.57
C GLN A 26 4.84 -6.95 -9.58
N GLU A 27 5.89 -6.68 -8.81
CA GLU A 27 6.41 -7.61 -7.81
C GLU A 27 5.41 -7.79 -6.65
N ILE A 28 4.76 -6.71 -6.22
CA ILE A 28 3.71 -6.76 -5.19
C ILE A 28 2.56 -7.68 -5.63
N HIS A 29 2.13 -7.60 -6.89
CA HIS A 29 1.03 -8.43 -7.40
C HIS A 29 1.42 -9.88 -7.69
N GLN A 30 2.71 -10.23 -7.60
CA GLN A 30 3.17 -11.62 -7.65
C GLN A 30 3.07 -12.33 -6.30
N PHE A 31 2.85 -11.62 -5.20
CA PHE A 31 2.73 -12.26 -3.88
C PHE A 31 1.44 -13.09 -3.79
N PRO A 32 1.53 -14.39 -3.48
CA PRO A 32 0.36 -15.25 -3.37
C PRO A 32 -0.64 -14.74 -2.33
N GLY A 33 -1.86 -14.47 -2.81
CA GLY A 33 -2.99 -14.04 -2.00
C GLY A 33 -3.20 -12.52 -1.88
N ILE A 34 -2.40 -11.71 -2.57
CA ILE A 34 -2.74 -10.31 -2.90
C ILE A 34 -3.63 -10.33 -4.15
N ILE A 35 -4.81 -9.72 -4.05
CA ILE A 35 -5.78 -9.59 -5.15
C ILE A 35 -5.58 -8.26 -5.87
N GLU A 36 -5.45 -7.18 -5.09
CA GLU A 36 -5.42 -5.81 -5.60
C GLU A 36 -4.63 -4.92 -4.64
N THR A 37 -3.83 -4.00 -5.17
CA THR A 37 -3.37 -2.84 -4.41
C THR A 37 -3.71 -1.52 -5.11
N LYS A 38 -4.18 -0.56 -4.33
CA LYS A 38 -4.55 0.77 -4.80
C LYS A 38 -3.83 1.83 -3.97
N VAL A 39 -3.05 2.66 -4.65
CA VAL A 39 -2.45 3.87 -4.07
C VAL A 39 -3.34 5.06 -4.40
N THR A 40 -3.66 5.85 -3.40
CA THR A 40 -4.43 7.08 -3.53
C THR A 40 -3.61 8.22 -2.94
N ARG A 41 -3.33 9.24 -3.75
CA ARG A 41 -2.67 10.47 -3.30
C ARG A 41 -3.69 11.49 -2.86
N ILE A 42 -3.42 12.12 -1.72
CA ILE A 42 -4.21 13.25 -1.23
C ILE A 42 -3.44 14.52 -1.58
N TYR A 43 -4.04 15.34 -2.43
CA TYR A 43 -3.45 16.60 -2.89
C TYR A 43 -3.85 17.78 -2.00
N ASP A 44 -5.00 17.69 -1.35
CA ASP A 44 -5.51 18.74 -0.48
C ASP A 44 -4.95 18.58 0.95
N GLU A 45 -4.72 19.72 1.59
CA GLU A 45 -4.42 19.74 3.02
C GLU A 45 -5.58 19.11 3.79
N ASN A 46 -5.31 18.01 4.48
CA ASN A 46 -6.24 17.40 5.42
C ASN A 46 -5.72 17.57 6.85
N GLU A 47 -6.65 17.67 7.78
CA GLU A 47 -6.35 17.86 9.21
C GLU A 47 -5.49 16.73 9.80
N ASP A 48 -5.52 15.55 9.18
CA ASP A 48 -4.76 14.37 9.59
C ASP A 48 -3.33 14.28 9.01
N GLY A 49 -2.93 15.22 8.14
CA GLY A 49 -1.63 15.24 7.47
C GLY A 49 -1.32 14.01 6.60
N ILE A 50 -2.35 13.30 6.15
CA ILE A 50 -2.21 12.09 5.31
C ILE A 50 -1.89 12.51 3.89
N GLN A 51 -0.82 11.99 3.32
CA GLN A 51 -0.42 12.33 1.96
C GLN A 51 -0.70 11.19 0.98
N LEU A 52 -0.63 9.93 1.45
CA LEU A 52 -0.93 8.75 0.65
C LEU A 52 -1.72 7.72 1.46
N ILE A 53 -2.61 7.02 0.75
CA ILE A 53 -3.34 5.86 1.24
C ILE A 53 -2.99 4.67 0.35
N LEU A 54 -2.51 3.58 0.93
CA LEU A 54 -2.34 2.30 0.25
C LEU A 54 -3.39 1.32 0.77
N ASP A 55 -4.27 0.90 -0.13
CA ASP A 55 -5.23 -0.15 0.11
C ASP A 55 -4.71 -1.46 -0.49
N THR A 56 -4.64 -2.52 0.31
CA THR A 56 -4.29 -3.87 -0.17
C THR A 56 -5.42 -4.84 0.15
N LEU A 57 -5.91 -5.51 -0.87
CA LEU A 57 -6.94 -6.53 -0.77
C LEU A 57 -6.29 -7.91 -0.83
N PHE A 58 -6.58 -8.74 0.18
CA PHE A 58 -6.11 -10.10 0.30
C PHE A 58 -7.26 -11.10 0.19
N GLU A 59 -6.96 -12.29 -0.32
CA GLU A 59 -7.92 -13.40 -0.39
C GLU A 59 -8.41 -13.84 1.00
N SER A 60 -7.49 -13.91 1.95
CA SER A 60 -7.75 -14.36 3.33
C SER A 60 -6.82 -13.68 4.33
N GLU A 61 -7.19 -13.74 5.62
CA GLU A 61 -6.32 -13.30 6.71
C GLU A 61 -5.00 -14.06 6.74
N ALA A 62 -5.03 -15.37 6.46
CA ALA A 62 -3.83 -16.19 6.38
C ALA A 62 -2.89 -15.73 5.25
N ALA A 63 -3.43 -15.24 4.13
CA ALA A 63 -2.61 -14.66 3.04
C ALA A 63 -1.94 -13.36 3.50
N MET A 64 -2.68 -12.46 4.14
CA MET A 64 -2.14 -11.22 4.72
C MET A 64 -1.00 -11.52 5.70
N GLN A 65 -1.21 -12.44 6.66
CA GLN A 65 -0.21 -12.79 7.66
C GLN A 65 1.07 -13.37 7.03
N ARG A 66 0.96 -14.16 5.97
CA ARG A 66 2.13 -14.69 5.23
C ARG A 66 2.93 -13.58 4.55
N VAL A 67 2.26 -12.59 3.98
CA VAL A 67 2.94 -11.44 3.35
C VAL A 67 3.66 -10.62 4.41
N LEU A 68 3.00 -10.32 5.53
CA LEU A 68 3.60 -9.55 6.63
C LEU A 68 4.77 -10.29 7.30
N ALA A 69 4.63 -11.60 7.53
CA ALA A 69 5.68 -12.42 8.13
C ALA A 69 6.93 -12.58 7.23
N LYS A 70 6.80 -12.41 5.91
CA LYS A 70 7.95 -12.43 4.97
C LYS A 70 8.78 -11.16 4.96
N VAL A 71 8.23 -10.06 5.47
CA VAL A 71 8.88 -8.73 5.50
C VAL A 71 9.63 -8.52 6.83
N THR A 72 9.57 -9.49 7.76
CA THR A 72 10.29 -9.48 9.06
C THR A 72 11.50 -10.41 9.03
#